data_AF-A0A318UHZ1-F1
#
_entry.id   AF-A0A318UHZ1-F1
#
_cell.length_a   1.000
_cell.length_b   1.000
_cell.length_c   1.000
_cell.angle_alpha   90.00
_cell.angle_beta   90.00
_cell.angle_gamma   90.00
#
_symmetry.space_group_name_H-M   'P 1'
#
loop_
_entity.id
_entity.type
_entity.pdbx_description
1 polymer ?
#
loop_
_entity_poly.entity_id
_entity_poly.type
_entity_poly.pdbx_seq_one_letter_code
_entity_poly.pdbx_strand_id
1 'polypeptide(L)' 'MEPFNLRAGNAVYTVALKKQNPLSVTVSHYGDRYTMEKDFFGEWSTSSANKSLDSETVLKIGKFVDDRIQNS' A
#
# COMPACT_ATOMS: atom_id res chain seq x y z
N MET A 1 5.67 1.00 -11.99
CA MET A 1 6.29 0.35 -10.81
C MET A 1 5.90 -1.11 -10.81
N GLU A 2 6.89 -2.01 -10.87
CA GLU A 2 6.65 -3.46 -10.79
C GLU A 2 6.17 -3.88 -9.39
N PRO A 3 5.38 -4.97 -9.27
CA PRO A 3 4.97 -5.50 -7.98
C PRO A 3 6.17 -5.90 -7.11
N PHE A 4 6.04 -5.76 -5.80
CA PHE A 4 7.10 -6.14 -4.86
C PHE A 4 6.55 -6.66 -3.54
N ASN A 5 7.39 -7.43 -2.83
CA ASN A 5 7.06 -7.93 -1.51
C ASN A 5 7.67 -7.02 -0.44
N LEU A 6 6.86 -6.68 0.57
CA LEU A 6 7.27 -5.89 1.72
C LEU A 6 6.92 -6.64 3.01
N ARG A 7 7.86 -6.68 3.96
CA ARG A 7 7.60 -7.21 5.30
C ARG A 7 7.13 -6.08 6.23
N ALA A 8 5.93 -6.22 6.78
CA ALA A 8 5.38 -5.36 7.84
C ALA A 8 5.01 -6.23 9.05
N GLY A 9 5.65 -5.98 10.19
CA GLY A 9 5.63 -6.89 11.33
C GLY A 9 6.11 -8.31 10.97
N ASN A 10 5.31 -9.32 11.32
CA ASN A 10 5.55 -10.73 11.00
C ASN A 10 4.95 -11.18 9.66
N ALA A 11 4.31 -10.28 8.92
CA ALA A 11 3.60 -10.55 7.69
C ALA A 11 4.38 -10.07 6.45
N VAL A 12 4.19 -10.76 5.32
CA VAL A 12 4.68 -10.34 4.00
C VAL A 12 3.49 -9.93 3.15
N TYR A 13 3.58 -8.75 2.56
CA TYR A 13 2.56 -8.14 1.72
C TYR A 13 3.10 -7.99 0.30
N THR A 14 2.31 -8.34 -0.69
CA THR A 14 2.61 -8.04 -2.09
C THR A 14 1.94 -6.72 -2.45
N VAL A 15 2.72 -5.74 -2.86
CA VAL A 15 2.27 -4.40 -3.23
C VAL A 15 2.40 -4.23 -4.73
N ALA A 16 1.35 -3.79 -5.40
CA ALA A 16 1.33 -3.54 -6.84
C ALA A 16 0.69 -2.18 -7.13
N LEU A 17 1.30 -1.41 -8.03
CA LEU A 17 0.74 -0.14 -8.47
C LEU A 17 -0.60 -0.37 -9.18
N LYS A 18 -1.64 0.35 -8.75
CA LYS A 18 -2.97 0.31 -9.36
C LYS A 18 -3.23 1.56 -10.22
N LYS A 19 -2.90 2.74 -9.70
CA LYS A 19 -3.05 4.04 -10.40
C LYS A 19 -2.01 5.03 -9.88
N GLN A 20 -1.55 5.97 -10.70
CA GLN A 20 -0.61 7.01 -10.27
C GLN A 20 -1.26 8.35 -9.90
N ASN A 21 -2.49 8.65 -10.35
CA ASN A 21 -3.16 9.90 -10.02
C ASN A 21 -4.70 9.75 -9.86
N PRO A 22 -5.25 9.74 -8.63
CA PRO A 22 -4.53 9.71 -7.36
C PRO A 22 -3.71 8.41 -7.23
N LEU A 23 -2.63 8.46 -6.45
CA LEU A 23 -1.75 7.32 -6.25
C LEU A 23 -2.51 6.24 -5.46
N SER A 24 -2.60 5.05 -6.06
CA SER A 24 -3.32 3.92 -5.51
C SER A 24 -2.52 2.65 -5.75
N VAL A 25 -2.42 1.81 -4.72
CA VAL A 25 -1.76 0.51 -4.78
C VAL A 25 -2.71 -0.59 -4.30
N THR A 26 -2.58 -1.76 -4.90
CA THR A 26 -3.13 -3.00 -4.35
C THR A 26 -2.13 -3.57 -3.36
N VAL A 27 -2.61 -3.98 -2.20
CA VAL A 27 -1.84 -4.74 -1.21
C VAL A 27 -2.51 -6.10 -1.04
N SER A 28 -1.75 -7.20 -1.13
CA SER A 28 -2.26 -8.56 -0.95
C SER A 28 -1.54 -9.30 0.16
N HIS A 29 -2.28 -10.06 0.97
CA HIS A 29 -1.74 -10.84 2.09
C HIS A 29 -2.61 -12.08 2.34
N TYR A 30 -2.03 -13.28 2.32
CA TYR A 30 -2.73 -14.57 2.52
C TYR A 30 -4.09 -14.71 1.80
N GLY A 31 -4.21 -14.20 0.58
CA GLY A 31 -5.44 -14.25 -0.22
C GLY A 31 -6.39 -13.07 0.00
N ASP A 32 -6.17 -12.25 1.02
CA ASP A 32 -6.85 -10.97 1.18
C ASP A 32 -6.23 -9.90 0.28
N ARG A 33 -7.08 -9.01 -0.23
CA ARG A 33 -6.68 -7.90 -1.12
C ARG A 33 -7.26 -6.59 -0.59
N TYR A 34 -6.39 -5.61 -0.42
CA TYR A 34 -6.68 -4.28 0.08
C TYR A 34 -6.34 -3.25 -1.00
N THR A 35 -7.10 -2.17 -1.07
CA THR A 35 -6.71 -0.99 -1.85
C THR A 35 -6.19 0.05 -0.87
N MET A 36 -4.96 0.51 -1.08
CA MET A 36 -4.40 1.67 -0.40
C MET A 36 -4.35 2.85 -1.36
N GLU A 37 -4.75 4.01 -0.88
CA GLU A 37 -4.80 5.25 -1.66
C GLU A 37 -4.10 6.35 -0.89
N LYS A 38 -3.36 7.18 -1.62
CA LYS A 38 -2.76 8.41 -1.12
C LYS A 38 -3.67 9.56 -1.49
N ASP A 39 -4.10 10.32 -0.50
CA ASP A 39 -4.95 11.48 -0.71
C ASP A 39 -4.16 12.70 -1.21
N PHE A 40 -4.85 13.84 -1.33
CA PHE A 40 -4.25 15.09 -1.78
C PHE A 40 -3.26 15.70 -0.76
N PHE A 41 -3.40 15.39 0.53
CA PHE A 41 -2.50 15.83 1.60
C PHE A 41 -1.27 14.92 1.73
N GLY A 42 -1.28 13.81 1.01
CA GLY A 42 -0.22 12.81 1.03
C GLY A 42 -0.39 11.76 2.11
N GLU A 43 -1.57 11.67 2.72
CA GLU A 43 -1.88 10.67 3.73
C GLU A 43 -2.30 9.36 3.06
N TRP A 44 -1.77 8.25 3.58
CA TRP A 44 -2.11 6.91 3.11
C TRP A 44 -3.27 6.35 3.92
N SER A 45 -4.27 5.84 3.22
CA SER A 45 -5.43 5.18 3.81
C SER A 45 -5.75 3.87 3.10
N THR A 46 -6.44 2.96 3.78
CA THR A 46 -6.99 1.75 3.15
C THR A 46 -8.48 1.93 2.93
N SER A 47 -8.93 1.70 1.69
CA SER A 47 -10.34 1.64 1.35
C SER A 47 -10.74 0.18 1.18
N SER A 48 -11.50 -0.35 2.14
CA SER A 48 -12.08 -1.69 2.06
C SER A 48 -13.27 -1.79 2.99
N ALA A 49 -14.40 -2.25 2.46
CA ALA A 49 -15.68 -2.27 3.16
C ALA A 49 -15.73 -3.27 4.33
N ASN A 50 -14.88 -4.31 4.30
CA ASN A 50 -14.99 -5.45 5.23
C ASN A 50 -13.70 -5.77 6.00
N LYS A 51 -12.54 -5.24 5.57
CA LYS A 51 -11.23 -5.53 6.18
C LYS A 51 -10.26 -4.39 5.92
N SER A 52 -9.77 -3.71 6.95
CA SER A 52 -8.69 -2.74 6.85
C SER A 52 -7.35 -3.35 7.26
N LEU A 53 -6.25 -2.80 6.75
CA LEU A 53 -4.94 -3.03 7.36
C LEU A 53 -4.85 -2.15 8.62
N ASP A 54 -4.07 -2.59 9.60
CA ASP A 54 -3.75 -1.75 10.74
C ASP A 54 -2.94 -0.51 10.29
N SER A 55 -3.08 0.59 11.04
CA SER A 55 -2.48 1.87 10.68
C SER A 55 -0.95 1.81 10.55
N GLU A 56 -0.26 0.96 11.34
CA GLU A 56 1.20 0.83 11.26
C GLU A 56 1.63 0.17 9.94
N THR A 57 0.92 -0.87 9.52
CA THR A 57 1.13 -1.53 8.23
C THR A 57 0.88 -0.58 7.06
N VAL A 58 -0.20 0.21 7.14
CA VAL A 58 -0.53 1.24 6.12
C VAL A 58 0.60 2.26 6.00
N LEU A 59 1.06 2.82 7.13
CA LEU A 59 2.14 3.80 7.13
C LEU A 59 3.45 3.22 6.57
N LYS A 60 3.78 1.97 6.94
CA LYS A 60 5.00 1.31 6.48
C LYS A 60 4.98 1.03 4.98
N ILE A 61 3.87 0.51 4.46
CA ILE A 61 3.69 0.28 3.02
C ILE A 61 3.72 1.61 2.28
N GLY A 62 2.97 2.61 2.76
CA GLY A 62 2.88 3.93 2.15
C GLY A 62 4.24 4.60 1.99
N LYS A 63 5.03 4.63 3.07
CA LYS A 63 6.39 5.17 3.05
C LYS A 63 7.27 4.47 2.01
N PHE A 64 7.21 3.13 1.95
CA PHE A 64 8.03 2.37 1.00
C PHE A 64 7.61 2.61 -0.46
N VAL A 65 6.31 2.78 -0.72
CA VAL A 65 5.80 3.15 -2.05
C VAL A 65 6.29 4.54 -2.44
N ASP A 66 6.24 5.50 -1.53
CA ASP A 66 6.73 6.86 -1.76
C ASP A 66 8.24 6.87 -2.05
N ASP A 67 9.04 6.17 -1.25
CA ASP A 67 10.48 6.02 -1.47
C ASP A 67 10.76 5.42 -2.86
N ARG A 68 10.02 4.38 -3.28
CA ARG A 68 10.22 3.81 -4.63
C ARG A 68 9.87 4.78 -5.74
N ILE A 69 8.78 5.53 -5.62
CA ILE A 69 8.35 6.46 -6.66
C ILE A 69 9.33 7.64 -6.79
N GLN A 70 9.90 8.11 -5.68
CA GLN A 70 10.91 9.17 -5.71
C GLN A 70 12.25 8.70 -6.30
N ASN A 71 12.55 7.40 -6.22
CA ASN A 71 13.78 6.80 -6.73
C ASN A 71 13.61 6.06 -8.07
N SER A 72 12.45 6.15 -8.73
CA SER A 72 12.17 5.53 -10.05
C SER A 72 12.11 6.59 -11.15
#